data_AF-A0A6I9P128-F1
#
_entry.id   AF-A0A6I9P128-F1
#
_cell.length_a   1.000
_cell.length_b   1.000
_cell.length_c   1.000
_cell.angle_alpha   90.00
_cell.angle_beta   90.00
_cell.angle_gamma   90.00
#
_symmetry.space_group_name_H-M   'P 1'
#
loop_
_entity.id
_entity.type
_entity.pdbx_description
1 polymer ?
#
loop_
_entity_poly.entity_id
_entity_poly.type
_entity_poly.pdbx_seq_one_letter_code
_entity_poly.pdbx_strand_id
1 'polypeptide(L)'
;MNLDKAELCDSLLTWLQTFQVPSCSSKQDLMSGVAVANVLHQIDPSWFNETWLGRIKEESGANWRLKVSNLKKILKSMMEYYHDVLGHQVSEVHMPDVTLIGEMGDVTELGKLVQLVLGCAVSCEKKEEQIQQIMRLEESVQHVVMTAIQE
;
A
#
# COMPACT_ATOMS: atom_id res chain seq x y z
N MET A 1 7.70 -10.41 -19.62
CA MET A 1 6.43 -9.79 -20.07
C MET A 1 6.26 -8.55 -19.21
N ASN A 2 6.16 -7.36 -19.79
CA ASN A 2 5.84 -6.16 -19.01
C ASN A 2 4.41 -6.33 -18.52
N LEU A 3 4.25 -6.52 -17.21
CA LEU A 3 2.95 -6.48 -16.57
C LEU A 3 2.33 -5.10 -16.88
N ASP A 4 1.08 -5.08 -17.34
CA ASP A 4 0.40 -3.80 -17.53
C ASP A 4 0.24 -3.15 -16.14
N LYS A 5 0.78 -1.93 -15.99
CA LYS A 5 0.77 -1.19 -14.72
C LYS A 5 -0.66 -0.95 -14.23
N ALA A 6 -1.62 -0.86 -15.15
CA ALA A 6 -3.04 -0.75 -14.80
C ALA A 6 -3.55 -2.06 -14.18
N GLU A 7 -3.24 -3.20 -14.79
CA GLU A 7 -3.61 -4.55 -14.32
C GLU A 7 -2.96 -4.88 -12.96
N LEU A 8 -1.72 -4.44 -12.76
CA LEU A 8 -1.04 -4.52 -11.46
C LEU A 8 -1.84 -3.76 -10.39
N CYS A 9 -2.17 -2.49 -10.65
CA CYS A 9 -2.88 -1.67 -9.69
C CYS A 9 -4.30 -2.20 -9.39
N ASP A 10 -4.99 -2.77 -10.37
CA ASP A 10 -6.32 -3.38 -10.18
C ASP A 10 -6.24 -4.65 -9.33
N SER A 11 -5.26 -5.52 -9.60
CA SER A 11 -5.05 -6.74 -8.81
C SER A 11 -4.67 -6.43 -7.36
N LEU A 12 -3.78 -5.44 -7.18
CA LEU A 12 -3.37 -4.97 -5.86
C LEU A 12 -4.52 -4.31 -5.08
N LEU A 13 -5.42 -3.59 -5.77
CA LEU A 13 -6.64 -3.05 -5.15
C LEU A 13 -7.56 -4.18 -4.66
N THR A 14 -7.78 -5.20 -5.47
CA THR A 14 -8.58 -6.39 -5.08
C THR A 14 -7.99 -7.07 -3.84
N TRP A 15 -6.66 -7.17 -3.75
CA TRP A 15 -6.01 -7.67 -2.55
C TRP A 15 -6.23 -6.77 -1.33
N LEU A 16 -6.04 -5.44 -1.46
CA LEU A 16 -6.29 -4.49 -0.36
C LEU A 16 -7.73 -4.54 0.16
N GLN A 17 -8.70 -4.80 -0.71
CA GLN A 17 -10.11 -4.93 -0.33
C GLN A 17 -10.38 -6.07 0.65
N THR A 18 -9.50 -7.09 0.71
CA THR A 18 -9.64 -8.20 1.66
C THR A 18 -9.48 -7.78 3.13
N PHE A 19 -8.85 -6.63 3.39
CA PHE A 19 -8.71 -6.05 4.73
C PHE A 19 -9.99 -5.36 5.23
N GLN A 20 -10.99 -5.19 4.35
CA GLN A 20 -12.29 -4.62 4.68
C GLN A 20 -12.23 -3.25 5.39
N VAL A 21 -11.19 -2.45 5.09
CA VAL A 21 -11.06 -1.10 5.65
C VAL A 21 -12.07 -0.12 5.02
N PRO A 22 -12.48 0.94 5.74
CA PRO A 22 -13.34 1.97 5.17
C PRO A 22 -12.71 2.63 3.94
N SER A 23 -13.54 2.98 2.96
CA SER A 23 -13.14 3.71 1.76
C SER A 23 -11.97 3.04 1.02
N CYS A 24 -12.10 1.76 0.69
CA CYS A 24 -11.12 0.98 -0.09
C CYS A 24 -11.75 0.36 -1.35
N SER A 25 -12.78 1.01 -1.92
CA SER A 25 -13.56 0.44 -3.02
C SER A 25 -13.00 0.82 -4.40
N SER A 26 -12.21 1.88 -4.49
CA SER A 26 -11.64 2.40 -5.73
C SER A 26 -10.20 2.90 -5.56
N LYS A 27 -9.47 3.05 -6.68
CA LYS A 27 -8.13 3.65 -6.71
C LYS A 27 -8.14 5.06 -6.10
N GLN A 28 -9.19 5.83 -6.37
CA GLN A 28 -9.37 7.19 -5.85
C GLN A 28 -9.44 7.23 -4.33
N ASP A 29 -10.05 6.24 -3.70
CA ASP A 29 -10.16 6.21 -2.25
C ASP A 29 -8.78 6.03 -1.58
N LEU A 30 -7.89 5.27 -2.23
CA LEU A 30 -6.51 5.05 -1.78
C LEU A 30 -5.64 6.31 -1.86
N MET A 31 -5.94 7.23 -2.79
CA MET A 31 -5.13 8.45 -3.01
C MET A 31 -5.12 9.39 -1.80
N SER A 32 -6.08 9.28 -0.89
CA SER A 32 -6.09 10.02 0.38
C SER A 32 -5.01 9.56 1.37
N GLY A 33 -4.52 8.33 1.19
CA GLY A 33 -3.67 7.62 2.14
C GLY A 33 -4.41 7.04 3.35
N VAL A 34 -5.69 7.37 3.58
CA VAL A 34 -6.42 6.94 4.78
C VAL A 34 -6.65 5.44 4.79
N ALA A 35 -7.17 4.87 3.70
CA ALA A 35 -7.38 3.43 3.59
C ALA A 35 -6.05 2.65 3.67
N VAL A 36 -5.03 3.14 2.96
CA VAL A 36 -3.67 2.57 2.99
C VAL A 36 -3.12 2.53 4.42
N ALA A 37 -3.27 3.61 5.18
CA ALA A 37 -2.81 3.65 6.57
C ALA A 37 -3.56 2.67 7.48
N ASN A 38 -4.87 2.51 7.30
CA ASN A 38 -5.65 1.52 8.03
C ASN A 38 -5.20 0.08 7.71
N VAL A 39 -4.89 -0.21 6.45
CA VAL A 39 -4.35 -1.53 6.06
C VAL A 39 -2.99 -1.78 6.72
N LEU A 40 -2.08 -0.81 6.68
CA LEU A 40 -0.78 -0.93 7.35
C LEU A 40 -0.92 -1.18 8.86
N HIS A 41 -1.86 -0.50 9.52
CA HIS A 41 -2.19 -0.76 10.93
C HIS A 41 -2.68 -2.19 11.18
N GLN A 42 -3.49 -2.77 10.28
CA GLN A 42 -3.91 -4.16 10.40
C GLN A 42 -2.76 -5.15 10.14
N ILE A 43 -1.86 -4.85 9.21
CA ILE A 43 -0.70 -5.68 8.87
C ILE A 43 0.22 -5.83 10.08
N ASP A 44 0.60 -4.71 10.70
CA ASP A 44 1.43 -4.71 11.90
C ASP A 44 1.04 -3.55 12.83
N PRO A 45 0.13 -3.78 13.79
CA PRO A 45 -0.30 -2.75 14.72
C PRO A 45 0.78 -2.38 15.75
N SER A 46 1.85 -3.18 15.89
CA SER A 46 2.96 -2.86 16.80
C SER A 46 3.81 -1.71 16.26
N TRP A 47 4.08 -1.73 14.95
CA TRP A 47 4.80 -0.68 14.25
C TRP A 47 3.88 0.47 13.81
N PHE A 48 2.86 0.15 13.02
CA PHE A 48 1.88 1.10 12.50
C PHE A 48 0.78 1.38 13.54
N ASN A 49 1.16 1.69 14.77
CA ASN A 49 0.26 1.79 15.92
C ASN A 49 -0.74 2.96 15.85
N GLU A 50 -1.66 3.01 16.82
CA GLU A 50 -2.70 4.05 16.91
C GLU A 50 -2.13 5.49 16.94
N THR A 51 -0.96 5.69 17.56
CA THR A 51 -0.32 7.01 17.63
C THR A 51 0.18 7.45 16.24
N TRP A 52 0.71 6.52 15.46
CA TRP A 52 1.08 6.79 14.07
C TRP A 52 -0.17 7.02 13.21
N LEU A 53 -1.17 6.14 13.32
CA LEU A 53 -2.41 6.21 12.54
C LEU A 53 -3.15 7.53 12.78
N GLY A 54 -3.20 8.00 14.03
CA GLY A 54 -3.81 9.30 14.39
C GLY A 54 -3.13 10.54 13.77
N ARG A 55 -1.95 10.40 13.16
CA ARG A 55 -1.29 11.49 12.40
C ARG A 55 -1.80 11.59 10.97
N ILE A 56 -2.47 10.54 10.48
CA ILE A 56 -3.13 10.52 9.18
C ILE A 56 -4.48 11.19 9.35
N LYS A 57 -4.68 12.27 8.61
CA LYS A 57 -5.90 13.07 8.73
C LYS A 57 -6.93 12.57 7.73
N GLU A 58 -8.15 12.39 8.19
CA GLU A 58 -9.27 12.14 7.28
C GLU A 58 -9.37 13.27 6.26
N GLU A 59 -9.63 12.88 5.02
CA GLU A 59 -9.74 13.79 3.88
C GLU A 59 -11.11 13.57 3.26
N SER A 60 -11.95 14.59 3.35
CA SER A 60 -13.35 14.55 2.90
C SER A 60 -13.60 15.40 1.66
N GLY A 61 -12.54 15.73 0.89
CA GLY A 61 -12.63 16.67 -0.23
C GLY A 61 -11.59 16.47 -1.33
N ALA A 62 -11.23 17.58 -1.98
CA ALA A 62 -10.25 17.60 -3.07
C ALA A 62 -8.92 18.24 -2.64
N ASN A 63 -8.58 18.19 -1.34
CA ASN A 63 -7.38 18.85 -0.83
C ASN A 63 -6.14 18.01 -1.11
N TRP A 64 -5.62 18.10 -2.33
CA TRP A 64 -4.44 17.38 -2.77
C TRP A 64 -3.22 17.59 -1.85
N ARG A 65 -3.07 18.78 -1.25
CA ARG A 65 -1.96 19.04 -0.30
C ARG A 65 -2.06 18.16 0.94
N LEU A 66 -3.27 17.92 1.43
CA LEU A 66 -3.51 17.04 2.56
C LEU A 66 -3.26 15.58 2.17
N LYS A 67 -3.71 15.15 0.98
CA LYS A 67 -3.42 13.83 0.42
C LYS A 67 -1.91 13.57 0.36
N VAL A 68 -1.15 14.49 -0.26
CA VAL A 68 0.32 14.41 -0.33
C VAL A 68 0.95 14.41 1.07
N SER A 69 0.44 15.19 2.02
CA SER A 69 0.93 15.19 3.41
C SER A 69 0.75 13.83 4.09
N ASN A 70 -0.40 13.19 3.93
CA ASN A 70 -0.66 11.84 4.45
C ASN A 70 0.25 10.81 3.77
N LEU A 71 0.30 10.81 2.44
CA LEU A 71 1.11 9.86 1.66
C LEU A 71 2.61 9.98 2.00
N LYS A 72 3.14 11.18 2.24
CA LYS A 72 4.51 11.38 2.71
C LYS A 72 4.79 10.73 4.07
N LYS A 73 3.83 10.81 5.02
CA LYS A 73 3.98 10.15 6.33
C LYS A 73 3.94 8.63 6.19
N ILE A 74 3.05 8.13 5.33
CA ILE A 74 2.93 6.70 5.04
C ILE A 74 4.21 6.18 4.42
N LEU A 75 4.69 6.80 3.33
CA LEU A 75 5.92 6.41 2.67
C LEU A 75 7.10 6.42 3.65
N LYS A 76 7.26 7.50 4.42
CA LYS A 76 8.33 7.57 5.44
C LYS A 76 8.28 6.39 6.40
N SER A 77 7.12 6.10 6.98
CA SER A 77 6.96 5.02 7.95
C SER A 77 7.18 3.63 7.35
N MET A 78 6.81 3.43 6.08
CA MET A 78 7.10 2.19 5.36
C MET A 78 8.60 2.05 5.11
N MET A 79 9.29 3.12 4.68
CA MET A 79 10.74 3.07 4.48
C MET A 79 11.49 2.73 5.78
N GLU A 80 11.06 3.32 6.90
CA GLU A 80 11.58 2.97 8.23
C GLU A 80 11.28 1.50 8.58
N TYR A 81 10.07 1.00 8.31
CA TYR A 81 9.70 -0.40 8.53
C TYR A 81 10.57 -1.39 7.71
N TYR A 82 10.75 -1.11 6.42
CA TYR A 82 11.60 -1.91 5.53
C TYR A 82 13.03 -1.99 6.06
N HIS A 83 13.57 -0.86 6.53
CA HIS A 83 14.93 -0.81 7.05
C HIS A 83 15.05 -1.49 8.42
N ASP A 84 14.24 -1.07 9.39
CA ASP A 84 14.42 -1.41 10.81
C ASP A 84 13.82 -2.78 11.17
N VAL A 85 12.72 -3.17 10.52
CA VAL A 85 12.01 -4.41 10.81
C VAL A 85 12.37 -5.49 9.80
N LEU A 86 12.33 -5.17 8.51
CA LEU A 86 12.61 -6.16 7.47
C LEU A 86 14.10 -6.32 7.19
N GLY A 87 14.95 -5.35 7.54
CA GLY A 87 16.38 -5.36 7.22
C GLY A 87 16.68 -5.21 5.72
N HIS A 88 15.74 -4.67 4.95
CA HIS A 88 15.83 -4.49 3.50
C HIS A 88 15.85 -3.01 3.12
N GLN A 89 16.56 -2.67 2.04
CA GLN A 89 16.52 -1.34 1.46
C GLN A 89 15.67 -1.36 0.19
N VAL A 90 14.67 -0.48 0.13
CA VAL A 90 13.85 -0.29 -1.08
C VAL A 90 14.68 0.44 -2.14
N SER A 91 14.74 -0.12 -3.35
CA SER A 91 15.43 0.50 -4.48
C SER A 91 14.72 1.78 -4.94
N GLU A 92 15.47 2.79 -5.40
CA GLU A 92 14.92 4.08 -5.86
C GLU A 92 13.89 3.91 -6.99
N VAL A 93 14.06 2.90 -7.85
CA VAL A 93 13.14 2.63 -8.96
C VAL A 93 11.74 2.21 -8.48
N HIS A 94 11.65 1.62 -7.29
CA HIS A 94 10.41 1.18 -6.65
C HIS A 94 9.83 2.24 -5.71
N MET A 95 10.50 3.39 -5.54
CA MET A 95 10.01 4.47 -4.70
C MET A 95 8.86 5.21 -5.40
N PRO A 96 7.67 5.32 -4.77
CA PRO A 96 6.55 6.04 -5.36
C PRO A 96 6.72 7.55 -5.23
N ASP A 97 6.39 8.30 -6.28
CA ASP A 97 6.19 9.75 -6.19
C ASP A 97 4.79 10.06 -5.64
N VAL A 98 4.73 10.21 -4.32
CA VAL A 98 3.50 10.53 -3.59
C VAL A 98 2.90 11.89 -3.94
N THR A 99 3.68 12.79 -4.57
CA THR A 99 3.16 14.08 -5.06
C THR A 99 2.28 13.86 -6.27
N LEU A 100 2.73 13.03 -7.23
CA LEU A 100 1.95 12.65 -8.40
C LEU A 100 0.65 11.91 -8.04
N ILE A 101 0.69 11.05 -7.02
CA ILE A 101 -0.52 10.38 -6.51
C ILE A 101 -1.53 11.41 -5.98
N GLY A 102 -1.09 12.28 -5.06
CA GLY A 102 -2.01 13.19 -4.38
C GLY A 102 -2.52 14.34 -5.26
N GLU A 103 -1.69 14.86 -6.15
CA GLU A 103 -1.99 16.02 -7.02
C GLU A 103 -2.63 15.62 -8.34
N MET A 104 -2.11 14.58 -9.00
CA MET A 104 -2.53 14.19 -10.35
C MET A 104 -3.36 12.91 -10.38
N GLY A 105 -3.46 12.19 -9.25
CA GLY A 105 -4.14 10.90 -9.20
C GLY A 105 -3.40 9.82 -10.00
N ASP A 106 -2.07 9.88 -10.05
CA ASP A 106 -1.27 8.94 -10.84
C ASP A 106 -1.42 7.50 -10.32
N VAL A 107 -2.04 6.65 -11.13
CA VAL A 107 -2.31 5.24 -10.81
C VAL A 107 -1.07 4.36 -10.88
N THR A 108 -0.04 4.76 -11.64
CA THR A 108 1.23 4.03 -11.71
C THR A 108 2.00 4.19 -10.41
N GLU A 109 2.10 5.43 -9.91
CA GLU A 109 2.75 5.71 -8.63
C GLU A 109 1.94 5.14 -7.46
N LEU A 110 0.61 5.12 -7.57
CA LEU A 110 -0.24 4.41 -6.62
C LEU A 110 0.05 2.91 -6.61
N GLY A 111 0.22 2.28 -7.77
CA GLY A 111 0.59 0.86 -7.88
C GLY A 111 1.88 0.54 -7.11
N LYS A 112 2.93 1.35 -7.29
CA LYS A 112 4.18 1.21 -6.53
C LYS A 112 3.96 1.35 -5.01
N LEU A 113 3.16 2.33 -4.58
CA LEU A 113 2.84 2.50 -3.17
C LEU A 113 2.18 1.26 -2.59
N VAL A 114 1.18 0.69 -3.28
CA VAL A 114 0.49 -0.51 -2.83
C VAL A 114 1.39 -1.74 -2.89
N GLN A 115 2.31 -1.82 -3.85
CA GLN A 115 3.33 -2.87 -3.89
C GLN A 115 4.23 -2.85 -2.65
N LEU A 116 4.61 -1.67 -2.15
CA LEU A 116 5.33 -1.57 -0.86
C LEU A 116 4.48 -2.03 0.33
N VAL A 117 3.17 -1.77 0.32
CA VAL A 117 2.25 -2.29 1.35
C VAL A 117 2.19 -3.82 1.31
N LEU A 118 2.14 -4.40 0.10
CA LEU A 118 2.19 -5.85 -0.08
C LEU A 118 3.49 -6.44 0.46
N GLY A 119 4.64 -5.81 0.17
CA GLY A 119 5.92 -6.25 0.72
C GLY A 119 5.98 -6.18 2.24
N CYS A 120 5.32 -5.19 2.87
CA CYS A 120 5.13 -5.17 4.32
C CYS A 120 4.31 -6.36 4.82
N ALA A 121 3.20 -6.69 4.13
CA ALA A 121 2.29 -7.77 4.52
C ALA A 121 2.92 -9.17 4.43
N VAL A 122 3.72 -9.44 3.39
CA VAL A 122 4.33 -10.77 3.20
C VAL A 122 5.62 -10.96 3.98
N SER A 123 6.13 -9.88 4.58
CA SER A 123 7.38 -9.89 5.35
C SER A 123 7.17 -9.67 6.85
N CYS A 124 5.95 -9.37 7.30
CA CYS A 124 5.65 -9.22 8.72
C CYS A 124 5.61 -10.57 9.46
N GLU A 125 5.58 -10.54 10.79
CA GLU A 125 5.51 -11.77 11.62
C GLU A 125 4.28 -12.64 11.28
N LYS A 126 3.19 -12.02 10.82
CA LYS A 126 1.95 -12.68 10.41
C LYS A 126 1.91 -13.07 8.93
N LYS A 127 3.06 -13.13 8.25
CA LYS A 127 3.16 -13.44 6.82
C LYS A 127 2.40 -14.70 6.39
N GLU A 128 2.32 -15.73 7.23
CA GLU A 128 1.62 -16.98 6.88
C GLU A 128 0.11 -16.74 6.70
N GLU A 129 -0.52 -15.94 7.57
CA GLU A 129 -1.93 -15.57 7.45
C GLU A 129 -2.16 -14.73 6.19
N GLN A 130 -1.25 -13.80 5.90
CA GLN A 130 -1.30 -12.93 4.72
C GLN A 130 -1.15 -13.73 3.42
N ILE A 131 -0.21 -14.68 3.37
CA ILE A 131 -0.04 -15.60 2.24
C ILE A 131 -1.28 -16.46 2.05
N GLN A 132 -1.88 -16.97 3.14
CA GLN A 132 -3.12 -17.74 3.05
C GLN A 132 -4.30 -16.91 2.54
N GLN A 133 -4.38 -15.61 2.85
CA GLN A 133 -5.37 -14.72 2.26
C GLN A 133 -5.10 -14.52 0.76
N ILE A 134 -3.84 -14.32 0.36
CA ILE A 134 -3.46 -14.21 -1.06
C ILE A 134 -3.85 -15.47 -1.83
N MET A 135 -3.58 -16.65 -1.28
CA MET A 135 -3.92 -17.95 -1.90
C MET A 135 -5.43 -18.21 -2.06
N ARG A 136 -6.30 -17.37 -1.48
CA ARG A 136 -7.76 -17.43 -1.65
C ARG A 136 -8.29 -16.49 -2.73
N LEU A 137 -7.43 -15.64 -3.29
CA LEU A 137 -7.79 -14.73 -4.38
C LEU A 137 -7.92 -15.49 -5.71
N GLU A 138 -8.46 -14.83 -6.73
CA GLU A 138 -8.46 -15.39 -8.09
C GLU A 138 -7.03 -15.63 -8.59
N GLU A 139 -6.82 -16.68 -9.38
CA GLU A 139 -5.49 -17.11 -9.84
C GLU A 139 -4.74 -16.00 -10.61
N SER A 140 -5.47 -15.19 -11.38
CA SER A 140 -4.94 -13.99 -12.05
C SER A 140 -4.33 -13.00 -11.05
N VAL A 141 -5.05 -12.72 -9.96
CA VAL A 141 -4.61 -11.82 -8.89
C VAL A 141 -3.45 -12.43 -8.11
N GLN A 142 -3.48 -13.75 -7.83
CA GLN A 142 -2.37 -14.45 -7.18
C GLN A 142 -1.07 -14.31 -7.96
N HIS A 143 -1.12 -14.53 -9.29
CA HIS A 143 0.06 -14.44 -10.15
C HIS A 143 0.66 -13.02 -10.12
N VAL A 144 -0.19 -12.00 -10.18
CA VAL A 144 0.24 -10.59 -10.10
C VAL A 144 0.87 -10.27 -8.76
N VAL A 145 0.24 -10.69 -7.66
CA VAL A 145 0.76 -10.49 -6.30
C VAL A 145 2.10 -11.20 -6.12
N MET A 146 2.25 -12.44 -6.59
CA MET A 146 3.53 -13.18 -6.52
C MET A 146 4.63 -12.52 -7.35
N THR A 147 4.29 -11.99 -8.54
CA THR A 147 5.25 -11.25 -9.38
C THR A 147 5.72 -9.99 -8.66
N ALA A 148 4.80 -9.24 -8.05
CA ALA A 148 5.09 -8.00 -7.34
C ALA A 148 5.95 -8.19 -6.08
N ILE A 149 6.02 -9.40 -5.52
CA ILE A 149 6.91 -9.78 -4.41
C ILE A 149 8.32 -10.12 -4.91
N GLN A 150 8.45 -10.63 -6.14
CA GLN A 150 9.71 -11.08 -6.72
C GLN A 150 10.49 -9.97 -7.45
N GLU A 151 9.82 -8.88 -7.84
CA GLU A 151 10.42 -7.64 -8.37
C GLU A 151 10.96 -6.74 -7.25
#